data_AF-A0A1A8FI94-F1
#
_entry.id   AF-A0A1A8FI94-F1
#
_cell.length_a   1.000
_cell.length_b   1.000
_cell.length_c   1.000
_cell.angle_alpha   90.00
_cell.angle_beta   90.00
_cell.angle_gamma   90.00
#
_symmetry.space_group_name_H-M   'P 1'
#
loop_
_entity.id
_entity.type
_entity.pdbx_description
1 polymer ?
#
loop_
_entity_poly.entity_id
_entity_poly.type
_entity_poly.pdbx_seq_one_letter_code
_entity_poly.pdbx_strand_id
1 'polypeptide(L)'
;EVQYEIFRSLMYWMMVQYDNMGRVVAKELKVGPYANTTRYTYEYDSDGQLQVVSINDKALWRYSYDLNGNLHLLSPGNSARLTPLRYDIRDRITRLGDVQYRMDEDGFLKQRGNDYFEYSSAGLLIKVYNKVSGWSIKYRYDGLGRRVSSRSSTGHHLQFFYADLSSPTRVTHMYNHSSSEITSLYYDLQGHLFAMELSSGDEFYVACDNIGTPLAVFSGSGLMIKQILYTAFGEVYLDTNPSLQLIIGYQGGLYEPLSKLVHMGRRDYDVLAGRWTTPNQDIWKRLNSNHIVPFNLYMFKSNSPLSNNEETKCYMTDVNSWLVTFGFQLYNVIPGYRKPNTESMEPSYELVRTQIKTQEWDSTKSLLGVQCEVQRQLKAFVKLERFGQIYRAKSAGCPQTEDKKIFASGGSIFGKGVKFAIREGRISTDIISLANEDGRRMAAVLNDAFYLENLHFTIAGMDSHYFVKLGSVEGDLALIGMTVGRRTLENGVNVTVSQVNAVLNGRTRRITDIQLQYGALFLNTRYGSSVDEEKVRVLELARQRAVGQAWARERQRLRDGEEGSRTWTEGEKQQLLGSGKVQGYDGYYVVSVDQYPELADSVNNIHFMRQSEMGRR
;
A
#
# COMPACT_ATOMS: atom_id res chain seq x y z
N GLU A 1 -9.60 -16.18 -28.95
CA GLU A 1 -10.86 -15.59 -29.44
C GLU A 1 -11.88 -15.66 -28.32
N VAL A 2 -12.76 -14.67 -28.20
CA VAL A 2 -13.86 -14.62 -27.23
C VAL A 2 -15.14 -14.30 -28.00
N GLN A 3 -16.19 -15.08 -27.77
CA GLN A 3 -17.51 -14.94 -28.39
C GLN A 3 -18.58 -14.82 -27.30
N TYR A 4 -19.48 -13.86 -27.46
CA TYR A 4 -20.63 -13.67 -26.58
C TYR A 4 -21.90 -13.69 -27.43
N GLU A 5 -22.76 -14.67 -27.19
CA GLU A 5 -24.03 -14.83 -27.90
C GLU A 5 -25.20 -14.70 -26.93
N ILE A 6 -26.25 -14.01 -27.37
CA ILE A 6 -27.53 -13.93 -26.66
C ILE A 6 -28.61 -14.30 -27.67
N PHE A 7 -29.50 -15.23 -27.29
CA PHE A 7 -30.54 -15.79 -28.19
C PHE A 7 -30.00 -16.30 -29.54
N ARG A 8 -28.83 -16.94 -29.55
CA ARG A 8 -28.13 -17.46 -30.75
C ARG A 8 -27.71 -16.37 -31.75
N SER A 9 -27.56 -15.14 -31.28
CA SER A 9 -27.05 -14.02 -32.07
C SER A 9 -25.79 -13.47 -31.43
N LEU A 10 -24.77 -13.22 -32.25
CA LEU A 10 -23.47 -12.73 -31.82
C LEU A 10 -23.57 -11.27 -31.39
N MET A 11 -23.42 -11.02 -30.08
CA MET A 11 -23.51 -9.69 -29.49
C MET A 11 -22.14 -9.06 -29.30
N TYR A 12 -21.13 -9.86 -29.00
CA TYR A 12 -19.77 -9.40 -28.82
C TYR A 12 -18.77 -10.43 -29.32
N TRP A 13 -17.72 -9.95 -29.97
CA TRP A 13 -16.63 -10.78 -30.44
C TRP A 13 -15.31 -10.05 -30.27
N MET A 14 -14.29 -10.79 -29.84
CA MET A 14 -12.93 -10.29 -29.68
C MET A 14 -11.91 -11.32 -30.14
N MET A 15 -10.93 -10.87 -30.93
CA MET A 15 -9.72 -11.61 -31.23
C MET A 15 -8.50 -10.82 -30.78
N VAL A 16 -7.57 -11.49 -30.10
CA VAL A 16 -6.32 -10.89 -29.60
C VAL A 16 -5.15 -11.63 -30.23
N GLN A 17 -4.18 -10.87 -30.73
CA GLN A 17 -2.94 -11.38 -31.30
C GLN A 17 -1.76 -10.95 -30.43
N TYR A 18 -0.79 -11.83 -30.28
CA TYR A 18 0.38 -11.63 -29.43
C TYR A 18 1.66 -11.73 -30.25
N ASP A 19 2.71 -11.04 -29.81
CA ASP A 19 4.06 -11.27 -30.33
C ASP A 19 4.75 -12.46 -29.63
N ASN A 20 6.02 -12.70 -30.00
CA ASN A 20 6.84 -13.76 -29.43
C ASN A 20 7.17 -13.60 -27.94
N MET A 21 6.94 -12.41 -27.35
CA MET A 21 7.13 -12.13 -25.93
C MET A 21 5.81 -12.17 -25.15
N GLY A 22 4.68 -12.48 -25.81
CA GLY A 22 3.36 -12.53 -25.20
C GLY A 22 2.70 -11.15 -25.04
N ARG A 23 3.20 -10.11 -25.70
CA ARG A 23 2.60 -8.76 -25.68
C ARG A 23 1.48 -8.68 -26.72
N VAL A 24 0.39 -8.00 -26.38
CA VAL A 24 -0.76 -7.81 -27.29
C VAL A 24 -0.41 -6.86 -28.42
N VAL A 25 -0.36 -7.33 -29.67
CA VAL A 25 0.00 -6.50 -30.85
C VAL A 25 -1.20 -6.10 -31.70
N ALA A 26 -2.28 -6.87 -31.64
CA ALA A 26 -3.54 -6.49 -32.28
C ALA A 26 -4.75 -6.99 -31.48
N LYS A 27 -5.83 -6.22 -31.53
CA LYS A 27 -7.13 -6.58 -30.97
C LYS A 27 -8.23 -6.21 -31.96
N GLU A 28 -8.99 -7.19 -32.41
CA GLU A 28 -10.18 -6.97 -33.24
C GLU A 28 -11.42 -7.10 -32.35
N LEU A 29 -12.32 -6.13 -32.44
CA LEU A 29 -13.51 -6.02 -31.60
C LEU A 29 -14.75 -5.77 -32.46
N LYS A 30 -15.80 -6.54 -32.20
CA LYS A 30 -17.16 -6.26 -32.68
C LYS A 30 -18.08 -6.16 -31.46
N VAL A 31 -18.66 -4.98 -31.26
CA VAL A 31 -19.51 -4.67 -30.09
C VAL A 31 -20.91 -4.33 -30.58
N GLY A 32 -21.83 -5.28 -30.43
CA GLY A 32 -23.19 -5.22 -30.96
C GLY A 32 -23.36 -6.03 -32.25
N PRO A 33 -24.56 -6.57 -32.51
CA PRO A 33 -24.80 -7.51 -33.61
C PRO A 33 -24.61 -6.88 -35.00
N TYR A 34 -24.95 -5.59 -35.12
CA TYR A 34 -24.91 -4.82 -36.37
C TYR A 34 -23.70 -3.87 -36.47
N ALA A 35 -22.78 -3.91 -35.50
CA ALA A 35 -21.63 -3.03 -35.49
C ALA A 35 -20.52 -3.51 -36.44
N ASN A 36 -19.74 -2.56 -36.95
CA ASN A 36 -18.54 -2.86 -37.70
C ASN A 36 -17.45 -3.40 -36.77
N THR A 37 -16.59 -4.26 -37.32
CA THR A 37 -15.39 -4.71 -36.61
C THR A 37 -14.37 -3.58 -36.58
N THR A 38 -13.85 -3.29 -35.40
CA THR A 38 -12.81 -2.28 -35.17
C THR A 38 -11.50 -3.00 -34.85
N ARG A 39 -10.44 -2.68 -35.59
CA ARG A 39 -9.12 -3.25 -35.37
C ARG A 39 -8.23 -2.25 -34.65
N TYR A 40 -7.69 -2.66 -33.51
CA TYR A 40 -6.67 -1.96 -32.76
C TYR A 40 -5.32 -2.61 -33.02
N THR A 41 -4.29 -1.82 -33.28
CA THR A 41 -2.90 -2.29 -33.34
C THR A 41 -2.05 -1.54 -32.33
N TYR A 42 -1.09 -2.26 -31.75
CA TYR A 42 -0.27 -1.80 -30.64
C TYR A 42 1.20 -1.96 -30.99
N GLU A 43 1.95 -0.87 -30.88
CA GLU A 43 3.39 -0.85 -31.11
C GLU A 43 4.10 -0.57 -29.80
N TYR A 44 5.24 -1.23 -29.59
CA TYR A 44 6.03 -1.14 -28.37
C TYR A 44 7.45 -0.67 -28.68
N ASP A 45 8.08 0.02 -27.75
CA ASP A 45 9.50 0.34 -27.84
C ASP A 45 10.40 -0.87 -27.52
N SER A 46 11.72 -0.64 -27.53
CA SER A 46 12.72 -1.67 -27.27
C SER A 46 12.66 -2.25 -25.86
N ASP A 47 12.14 -1.49 -24.89
CA ASP A 47 11.98 -1.92 -23.50
C ASP A 47 10.61 -2.58 -23.25
N GLY A 48 9.77 -2.65 -24.29
CA GLY A 48 8.45 -3.26 -24.26
C GLY A 48 7.37 -2.37 -23.65
N GLN A 49 7.58 -1.07 -23.64
CA GLN A 49 6.61 -0.07 -23.21
C GLN A 49 5.73 0.34 -24.40
N LEU A 50 4.43 0.51 -24.18
CA LEU A 50 3.46 0.79 -25.25
C LEU A 50 3.72 2.17 -25.87
N GLN A 51 4.04 2.26 -27.16
CA GLN A 51 4.41 3.52 -27.80
C GLN A 51 3.28 4.13 -28.63
N VAL A 52 2.58 3.31 -29.44
CA VAL A 52 1.55 3.79 -30.36
C VAL A 52 0.34 2.84 -30.33
N VAL A 53 -0.84 3.44 -30.39
CA VAL A 53 -2.10 2.71 -30.59
C VAL A 53 -2.80 3.27 -31.81
N SER A 54 -3.09 2.39 -32.76
CA SER A 54 -3.79 2.73 -33.99
C SER A 54 -5.16 2.08 -34.04
N ILE A 55 -6.15 2.78 -34.58
CA ILE A 55 -7.49 2.25 -34.87
C ILE A 55 -7.67 2.19 -36.38
N ASN A 56 -7.96 1.01 -36.92
CA ASN A 56 -8.12 0.77 -38.36
C ASN A 56 -6.95 1.39 -39.15
N ASP A 57 -5.73 1.06 -38.71
CA ASP A 57 -4.44 1.51 -39.26
C ASP A 57 -4.16 3.03 -39.18
N LYS A 58 -4.95 3.78 -38.40
CA LYS A 58 -4.72 5.21 -38.11
C LYS A 58 -4.24 5.40 -36.68
N ALA A 59 -3.01 5.89 -36.53
CA ALA A 59 -2.44 6.22 -35.23
C ALA A 59 -3.27 7.29 -34.51
N LEU A 60 -3.77 6.96 -33.32
CA LEU A 60 -4.63 7.84 -32.52
C LEU A 60 -3.94 8.24 -31.20
N TRP A 61 -3.34 7.27 -30.51
CA TRP A 61 -2.62 7.53 -29.27
C TRP A 61 -1.13 7.30 -29.43
N ARG A 62 -0.35 8.19 -28.81
CA ARG A 62 1.09 8.05 -28.67
C ARG A 62 1.47 8.24 -27.22
N TYR A 63 2.45 7.46 -26.80
CA TYR A 63 2.99 7.44 -25.46
C TYR A 63 4.52 7.46 -25.56
N SER A 64 5.16 8.16 -24.63
CA SER A 64 6.62 8.20 -24.54
C SER A 64 7.04 8.25 -23.09
N TYR A 65 8.23 7.73 -22.81
CA TYR A 65 8.70 7.48 -21.47
C TYR A 65 10.07 8.13 -21.25
N ASP A 66 10.35 8.52 -20.00
CA ASP A 66 11.68 8.95 -19.59
C ASP A 66 12.57 7.74 -19.25
N LEU A 67 13.83 8.01 -18.89
CA LEU A 67 14.82 6.98 -18.55
C LEU A 67 14.44 6.12 -17.33
N ASN A 68 13.58 6.64 -16.44
CA ASN A 68 13.09 5.91 -15.27
C ASN A 68 11.76 5.19 -15.56
N GLY A 69 11.28 5.21 -16.81
CA GLY A 69 10.03 4.61 -17.23
C GLY A 69 8.79 5.40 -16.84
N ASN A 70 8.90 6.69 -16.51
CA ASN A 70 7.73 7.54 -16.28
C ASN A 70 7.12 7.97 -17.63
N LEU A 71 5.80 7.86 -17.78
CA LEU A 71 5.06 8.33 -18.96
C LEU A 71 5.11 9.87 -19.07
N HIS A 72 6.08 10.45 -19.79
CA HIS A 72 6.26 11.91 -19.87
C HIS A 72 5.47 12.60 -20.99
N LEU A 73 4.82 11.83 -21.87
CA LEU A 73 4.04 12.35 -22.99
C LEU A 73 2.92 11.37 -23.32
N LEU A 74 1.69 11.87 -23.42
CA LEU A 74 0.54 11.06 -23.83
C LEU A 74 -0.47 11.85 -24.67
N SER A 75 -1.25 11.14 -25.48
CA SER A 75 -2.50 11.65 -26.07
C SER A 75 -3.66 11.40 -25.09
N PRO A 76 -4.30 12.44 -24.50
CA PRO A 76 -5.37 12.25 -23.52
C PRO A 76 -6.72 12.01 -24.18
N GLY A 77 -7.53 11.09 -23.65
CA GLY A 77 -8.89 10.83 -24.11
C GLY A 77 -8.98 10.59 -25.61
N ASN A 78 -9.76 11.39 -26.33
CA ASN A 78 -9.88 11.35 -27.79
C ASN A 78 -9.13 12.50 -28.49
N SER A 79 -8.11 13.08 -27.83
CA SER A 79 -7.36 14.23 -28.35
C SER A 79 -6.11 13.78 -29.09
N ALA A 80 -5.89 14.35 -30.28
CA ALA A 80 -4.63 14.20 -31.02
C ALA A 80 -3.47 15.03 -30.41
N ARG A 81 -3.75 15.89 -29.41
CA ARG A 81 -2.75 16.76 -28.79
C ARG A 81 -1.88 15.97 -27.80
N LEU A 82 -0.58 15.95 -28.07
CA LEU A 82 0.41 15.42 -27.13
C LEU A 82 0.50 16.33 -25.90
N THR A 83 0.31 15.73 -24.73
CA THR A 83 0.27 16.40 -23.44
C THR A 83 1.44 15.92 -22.59
N PRO A 84 2.32 16.82 -22.12
CA PRO A 84 3.49 16.44 -21.34
C PRO A 84 3.12 16.19 -19.88
N LEU A 85 3.80 15.23 -19.25
CA LEU A 85 3.78 14.99 -17.82
C LEU A 85 5.16 15.30 -17.24
N ARG A 86 5.21 15.77 -16.00
CA ARG A 86 6.45 16.13 -15.32
C ARG A 86 6.57 15.41 -13.99
N TYR A 87 7.81 15.09 -13.63
CA TYR A 87 8.17 14.32 -12.45
C TYR A 87 9.27 15.04 -11.67
N ASP A 88 9.32 14.80 -10.36
CA ASP A 88 10.48 15.17 -9.55
C ASP A 88 11.54 14.07 -9.52
N ILE A 89 12.63 14.31 -8.79
CA ILE A 89 13.75 13.37 -8.65
C ILE A 89 13.40 12.06 -7.91
N ARG A 90 12.19 11.96 -7.32
CA ARG A 90 11.67 10.77 -6.65
C ARG A 90 10.60 10.06 -7.50
N ASP A 91 10.56 10.37 -8.80
CA ASP A 91 9.58 9.85 -9.78
C ASP A 91 8.12 10.20 -9.46
N ARG A 92 7.89 11.20 -8.61
CA ARG A 92 6.56 11.67 -8.22
C ARG A 92 6.04 12.66 -9.25
N ILE A 93 4.79 12.48 -9.69
CA ILE A 93 4.17 13.38 -10.66
C ILE A 93 3.96 14.78 -10.07
N THR A 94 4.30 15.81 -10.84
CA THR A 94 4.15 17.23 -10.46
C THR A 94 3.20 17.99 -11.40
N ARG A 95 3.01 17.51 -12.64
CA ARG A 95 2.12 18.14 -13.61
C ARG A 95 1.68 17.16 -14.69
N LEU A 96 0.44 17.33 -15.18
CA LEU A 96 -0.10 16.71 -16.39
C LEU A 96 -0.72 17.82 -17.26
N GLY A 97 -0.10 18.13 -18.39
CA GLY A 97 -0.50 19.27 -19.22
C GLY A 97 -0.47 20.57 -18.42
N ASP A 98 -1.64 21.16 -18.16
CA ASP A 98 -1.79 22.35 -17.32
C ASP A 98 -2.26 22.06 -15.89
N VAL A 99 -2.63 20.82 -15.61
CA VAL A 99 -3.10 20.38 -14.29
C VAL A 99 -1.90 20.13 -13.37
N GLN A 100 -1.85 20.84 -12.25
CA GLN A 100 -0.83 20.62 -11.22
C GLN A 100 -1.16 19.36 -10.41
N TYR A 101 -0.12 18.59 -10.10
CA TYR A 101 -0.17 17.47 -9.19
C TYR A 101 0.70 17.74 -7.97
N ARG A 102 0.26 17.23 -6.80
CA ARG A 102 1.08 17.21 -5.60
C ARG A 102 1.00 15.83 -4.97
N MET A 103 2.17 15.27 -4.68
CA MET A 103 2.32 14.10 -3.82
C MET A 103 2.77 14.55 -2.43
N ASP A 104 2.44 13.79 -1.40
CA ASP A 104 2.99 14.01 -0.07
C ASP A 104 4.42 13.43 0.08
N GLU A 105 4.98 13.56 1.28
CA GLU A 105 6.33 13.07 1.57
C GLU A 105 6.46 11.55 1.59
N ASP A 106 5.36 10.85 1.88
CA ASP A 106 5.29 9.38 1.81
C ASP A 106 5.11 8.89 0.35
N GLY A 107 4.82 9.82 -0.56
CA GLY A 107 4.68 9.59 -1.98
C GLY A 107 3.25 9.25 -2.42
N PHE A 108 2.25 9.50 -1.57
CA PHE A 108 0.84 9.34 -1.91
C PHE A 108 0.30 10.57 -2.65
N LEU A 109 -0.65 10.34 -3.56
CA LEU A 109 -1.39 11.41 -4.22
C LEU A 109 -2.12 12.28 -3.19
N LYS A 110 -1.83 13.58 -3.19
CA LYS A 110 -2.43 14.56 -2.29
C LYS A 110 -3.37 15.52 -3.03
N GLN A 111 -2.99 15.96 -4.23
CA GLN A 111 -3.77 16.92 -5.00
C GLN A 111 -3.62 16.70 -6.52
N ARG A 112 -4.71 16.88 -7.25
CA ARG A 112 -4.76 16.97 -8.72
C ARG A 112 -5.67 18.13 -9.12
N GLY A 113 -5.08 19.26 -9.53
CA GLY A 113 -5.84 20.48 -9.80
C GLY A 113 -6.66 20.91 -8.59
N ASN A 114 -7.99 20.82 -8.69
CA ASN A 114 -8.92 21.16 -7.62
C ASN A 114 -9.38 19.95 -6.79
N ASP A 115 -8.97 18.74 -7.17
CA ASP A 115 -9.25 17.50 -6.46
C ASP A 115 -8.20 17.29 -5.36
N TYR A 116 -8.66 17.00 -4.15
CA TYR A 116 -7.83 16.68 -3.00
C TYR A 116 -8.12 15.26 -2.54
N PHE A 117 -7.05 14.53 -2.18
CA PHE A 117 -7.09 13.12 -1.86
C PHE A 117 -6.53 12.92 -0.45
N GLU A 118 -7.30 12.23 0.40
CA GLU A 118 -6.90 11.92 1.77
C GLU A 118 -6.69 10.40 1.88
N TYR A 119 -5.43 10.01 2.07
CA TYR A 119 -5.02 8.63 2.33
C TYR A 119 -4.81 8.39 3.83
N SER A 120 -5.12 7.18 4.29
CA SER A 120 -4.79 6.72 5.65
C SER A 120 -3.33 6.23 5.73
N SER A 121 -2.81 6.01 6.94
CA SER A 121 -1.47 5.44 7.14
C SER A 121 -1.27 4.06 6.49
N ALA A 122 -2.35 3.33 6.20
CA ALA A 122 -2.31 2.04 5.50
C ALA A 122 -2.28 2.18 3.96
N GLY A 123 -2.24 3.41 3.43
CA GLY A 123 -2.28 3.68 2.00
C GLY A 123 -3.68 3.52 1.37
N LEU A 124 -4.74 3.52 2.19
CA LEU A 124 -6.13 3.41 1.72
C LEU A 124 -6.75 4.81 1.59
N LEU A 125 -7.34 5.12 0.42
CA LEU A 125 -8.02 6.38 0.16
C LEU A 125 -9.31 6.47 0.97
N ILE A 126 -9.38 7.39 1.93
CA ILE A 126 -10.54 7.54 2.84
C ILE A 126 -11.50 8.64 2.38
N LYS A 127 -11.01 9.64 1.66
CA LYS A 127 -11.83 10.75 1.16
C LYS A 127 -11.22 11.41 -0.08
N VAL A 128 -12.08 11.80 -1.01
CA VAL A 128 -11.75 12.69 -2.12
C VAL A 128 -12.74 13.84 -2.11
N TYR A 129 -12.30 15.04 -2.43
CA TYR A 129 -13.21 16.16 -2.62
C TYR A 129 -12.66 17.15 -3.63
N ASN A 130 -13.56 17.82 -4.33
CA ASN A 130 -13.20 18.91 -5.22
C ASN A 130 -13.59 20.24 -4.60
N LYS A 131 -12.60 21.12 -4.43
CA LYS A 131 -12.78 22.39 -3.72
C LYS A 131 -13.67 23.39 -4.48
N VAL A 132 -13.71 23.31 -5.82
CA VAL A 132 -14.44 24.27 -6.66
C VAL A 132 -15.86 23.83 -6.90
N SER A 133 -16.06 22.57 -7.30
CA SER A 133 -17.40 22.02 -7.55
C SER A 133 -18.09 21.53 -6.28
N GLY A 134 -17.39 21.42 -5.15
CA GLY A 134 -17.95 21.11 -3.83
C GLY A 134 -18.41 19.66 -3.62
N TRP A 135 -18.17 18.76 -4.58
CA TRP A 135 -18.46 17.34 -4.38
C TRP A 135 -17.40 16.67 -3.50
N SER A 136 -17.81 15.67 -2.73
CA SER A 136 -16.92 14.83 -1.94
C SER A 136 -17.37 13.39 -1.93
N ILE A 137 -16.44 12.47 -1.78
CA ILE A 137 -16.68 11.03 -1.65
C ILE A 137 -15.91 10.53 -0.43
N LYS A 138 -16.56 9.75 0.43
CA LYS A 138 -15.96 9.10 1.59
C LYS A 138 -16.00 7.60 1.39
N TYR A 139 -14.88 6.94 1.69
CA TYR A 139 -14.76 5.50 1.61
C TYR A 139 -14.61 4.88 3.00
N ARG A 140 -15.06 3.63 3.14
CA ARG A 140 -14.85 2.82 4.34
C ARG A 140 -14.24 1.47 3.96
N TYR A 141 -13.47 0.91 4.88
CA TYR A 141 -12.76 -0.35 4.69
C TYR A 141 -13.04 -1.30 5.86
N ASP A 142 -12.97 -2.60 5.62
CA ASP A 142 -12.96 -3.61 6.68
C ASP A 142 -11.56 -3.81 7.28
N GLY A 143 -11.46 -4.63 8.33
CA GLY A 143 -10.19 -4.95 8.99
C GLY A 143 -9.20 -5.75 8.12
N LEU A 144 -9.61 -6.18 6.93
CA LEU A 144 -8.76 -6.83 5.93
C LEU A 144 -8.34 -5.86 4.81
N GLY A 145 -8.65 -4.57 4.93
CA GLY A 145 -8.25 -3.54 3.98
C GLY A 145 -9.08 -3.51 2.69
N ARG A 146 -10.23 -4.19 2.64
CA ARG A 146 -11.13 -4.18 1.47
C ARG A 146 -12.12 -3.03 1.57
N ARG A 147 -12.41 -2.35 0.46
CA ARG A 147 -13.39 -1.25 0.42
C ARG A 147 -14.80 -1.80 0.63
N VAL A 148 -15.51 -1.36 1.68
CA VAL A 148 -16.87 -1.82 2.01
C VAL A 148 -17.95 -0.79 1.77
N SER A 149 -17.59 0.48 1.57
CA SER A 149 -18.56 1.53 1.24
C SER A 149 -17.93 2.67 0.46
N SER A 150 -18.73 3.26 -0.43
CA SER A 150 -18.49 4.56 -1.09
C SER A 150 -19.71 5.44 -0.88
N ARG A 151 -19.53 6.65 -0.35
CA ARG A 151 -20.60 7.62 -0.12
C ARG A 151 -20.21 8.98 -0.70
N SER A 152 -20.91 9.38 -1.76
CA SER A 152 -20.79 10.69 -2.39
C SER A 152 -21.73 11.71 -1.74
N SER A 153 -21.32 12.98 -1.72
CA SER A 153 -22.17 14.12 -1.36
C SER A 153 -23.26 14.39 -2.40
N THR A 154 -23.14 13.82 -3.61
CA THR A 154 -24.16 13.90 -4.66
C THR A 154 -25.33 12.91 -4.46
N GLY A 155 -25.31 12.12 -3.39
CA GLY A 155 -26.39 11.19 -3.02
C GLY A 155 -26.11 9.72 -3.27
N HIS A 156 -25.08 9.37 -4.06
CA HIS A 156 -24.69 7.97 -4.27
C HIS A 156 -24.12 7.36 -2.99
N HIS A 157 -24.68 6.23 -2.57
CA HIS A 157 -24.19 5.49 -1.41
C HIS A 157 -24.28 4.00 -1.68
N LEU A 158 -23.11 3.38 -1.84
CA LEU A 158 -22.93 1.98 -2.17
C LEU A 158 -22.23 1.26 -1.03
N GLN A 159 -22.59 0.01 -0.82
CA GLN A 159 -21.84 -0.95 -0.02
C GLN A 159 -21.39 -2.14 -0.87
N PHE A 160 -20.22 -2.68 -0.55
CA PHE A 160 -19.58 -3.77 -1.28
C PHE A 160 -19.42 -4.99 -0.37
N PHE A 161 -19.75 -6.17 -0.90
CA PHE A 161 -19.63 -7.43 -0.19
C PHE A 161 -18.78 -8.44 -0.97
N TYR A 162 -18.08 -9.29 -0.22
CA TYR A 162 -17.05 -10.20 -0.71
C TYR A 162 -17.37 -11.63 -0.27
N ALA A 163 -18.31 -12.28 -0.97
CA ALA A 163 -18.82 -13.60 -0.60
C ALA A 163 -18.03 -14.77 -1.20
N ASP A 164 -17.18 -14.53 -2.21
CA ASP A 164 -16.32 -15.55 -2.79
C ASP A 164 -15.10 -15.78 -1.88
N LEU A 165 -15.15 -16.83 -1.07
CA LEU A 165 -14.04 -17.23 -0.18
C LEU A 165 -12.78 -17.63 -0.94
N SER A 166 -12.94 -18.02 -2.20
CA SER A 166 -11.83 -18.42 -3.06
C SER A 166 -11.09 -17.18 -3.61
N SER A 167 -11.79 -16.05 -3.78
CA SER A 167 -11.25 -14.79 -4.29
C SER A 167 -11.70 -13.64 -3.38
N PRO A 168 -11.16 -13.50 -2.17
CA PRO A 168 -11.72 -12.59 -1.14
C PRO A 168 -11.57 -11.10 -1.45
N THR A 169 -10.80 -10.73 -2.47
CA THR A 169 -10.70 -9.35 -3.00
C THR A 169 -11.79 -9.03 -4.03
N ARG A 170 -12.57 -10.02 -4.47
CA ARG A 170 -13.62 -9.88 -5.50
C ARG A 170 -14.94 -9.43 -4.89
N VAL A 171 -15.48 -8.31 -5.39
CA VAL A 171 -16.82 -7.84 -5.02
C VAL A 171 -17.84 -8.77 -5.68
N THR A 172 -18.69 -9.43 -4.88
CA THR A 172 -19.74 -10.31 -5.40
C THR A 172 -21.13 -9.69 -5.32
N HIS A 173 -21.36 -8.81 -4.34
CA HIS A 173 -22.63 -8.11 -4.21
C HIS A 173 -22.41 -6.64 -3.90
N MET A 174 -23.36 -5.83 -4.36
CA MET A 174 -23.41 -4.41 -4.11
C MET A 174 -24.79 -4.03 -3.58
N TYR A 175 -24.85 -3.22 -2.53
CA TYR A 175 -26.12 -2.68 -2.05
C TYR A 175 -26.17 -1.17 -2.31
N ASN A 176 -27.20 -0.73 -3.02
CA ASN A 176 -27.43 0.67 -3.34
C ASN A 176 -28.45 1.28 -2.38
N HIS A 177 -28.02 2.20 -1.52
CA HIS A 177 -28.90 2.85 -0.55
C HIS A 177 -29.93 3.79 -1.19
N SER A 178 -29.68 4.26 -2.43
CA SER A 178 -30.60 5.16 -3.13
C SER A 178 -31.80 4.40 -3.70
N SER A 179 -31.61 3.19 -4.23
CA SER A 179 -32.70 2.34 -4.74
C SER A 179 -33.15 1.25 -3.77
N SER A 180 -32.39 1.00 -2.70
CA SER A 180 -32.57 -0.12 -1.77
C SER A 180 -32.48 -1.51 -2.43
N GLU A 181 -31.73 -1.61 -3.53
CA GLU A 181 -31.55 -2.85 -4.29
C GLU A 181 -30.16 -3.46 -4.08
N ILE A 182 -30.11 -4.78 -4.24
CA ILE A 182 -28.87 -5.55 -4.27
C ILE A 182 -28.56 -5.90 -5.73
N THR A 183 -27.31 -5.70 -6.15
CA THR A 183 -26.78 -6.19 -7.42
C THR A 183 -25.81 -7.33 -7.14
N SER A 184 -26.09 -8.51 -7.69
CA SER A 184 -25.20 -9.67 -7.71
C SER A 184 -24.31 -9.61 -8.94
N LEU A 185 -23.01 -9.88 -8.77
CA LEU A 185 -21.99 -9.82 -9.83
C LEU A 185 -21.44 -11.21 -10.10
N TYR A 186 -21.49 -11.65 -11.36
CA TYR A 186 -21.05 -12.97 -11.79
C TYR A 186 -19.82 -12.88 -12.68
N TYR A 187 -18.84 -13.73 -12.37
CA TYR A 187 -17.52 -13.72 -12.99
C TYR A 187 -17.23 -15.05 -13.67
N ASP A 188 -16.54 -15.01 -14.80
CA ASP A 188 -16.10 -16.19 -15.52
C ASP A 188 -14.91 -16.89 -14.81
N LEU A 189 -14.41 -17.97 -15.41
CA LEU A 189 -13.29 -18.74 -14.85
C LEU A 189 -11.97 -17.96 -14.84
N GLN A 190 -11.83 -16.92 -15.67
CA GLN A 190 -10.68 -16.00 -15.67
C GLN A 190 -10.85 -14.87 -14.65
N GLY A 191 -12.04 -14.71 -14.08
CA GLY A 191 -12.38 -13.67 -13.11
C GLY A 191 -12.88 -12.38 -13.73
N HIS A 192 -13.29 -12.38 -15.00
CA HIS A 192 -13.90 -11.22 -15.64
C HIS A 192 -15.41 -11.18 -15.41
N LEU A 193 -15.97 -9.99 -15.21
CA LEU A 193 -17.41 -9.80 -15.05
C LEU A 193 -18.12 -10.15 -16.36
N PHE A 194 -19.06 -11.09 -16.33
CA PHE A 194 -19.83 -11.46 -17.53
C PHE A 194 -21.34 -11.28 -17.36
N ALA A 195 -21.85 -11.25 -16.12
CA ALA A 195 -23.27 -10.99 -15.87
C ALA A 195 -23.49 -10.27 -14.55
N MET A 196 -24.64 -9.60 -14.45
CA MET A 196 -25.13 -8.94 -13.25
C MET A 196 -26.63 -9.17 -13.12
N GLU A 197 -27.12 -9.27 -11.90
CA GLU A 197 -28.54 -9.46 -11.59
C GLU A 197 -28.94 -8.52 -10.48
N LEU A 198 -30.05 -7.81 -10.65
CA LEU A 198 -30.63 -6.97 -9.60
C LEU A 198 -31.63 -7.78 -8.79
N SER A 199 -31.80 -7.43 -7.52
CA SER A 199 -32.84 -8.00 -6.66
C SER A 199 -34.27 -7.76 -7.15
N SER A 200 -34.46 -6.84 -8.10
CA SER A 200 -35.72 -6.63 -8.83
C SER A 200 -36.06 -7.77 -9.79
N GLY A 201 -35.08 -8.60 -10.17
CA GLY A 201 -35.16 -9.62 -11.21
C GLY A 201 -34.61 -9.17 -12.57
N ASP A 202 -34.09 -7.94 -12.69
CA ASP A 202 -33.46 -7.48 -13.94
C ASP A 202 -32.09 -8.13 -14.15
N GLU A 203 -31.91 -8.74 -15.33
CA GLU A 203 -30.66 -9.38 -15.74
C GLU A 203 -29.89 -8.52 -16.75
N PHE A 204 -28.57 -8.48 -16.59
CA PHE A 204 -27.66 -7.77 -17.47
C PHE A 204 -26.46 -8.65 -17.83
N TYR A 205 -26.08 -8.64 -19.10
CA TYR A 205 -24.89 -9.35 -19.60
C TYR A 205 -23.80 -8.34 -19.93
N VAL A 206 -22.58 -8.59 -19.46
CA VAL A 206 -21.45 -7.68 -19.56
C VAL A 206 -20.39 -8.29 -20.46
N ALA A 207 -19.99 -7.55 -21.51
CA ALA A 207 -18.88 -7.95 -22.35
C ALA A 207 -17.59 -7.28 -21.86
N CYS A 208 -16.63 -8.09 -21.43
CA CYS A 208 -15.29 -7.63 -21.04
C CYS A 208 -14.23 -7.88 -22.14
N ASP A 209 -13.16 -7.09 -22.10
CA ASP A 209 -11.96 -7.36 -22.89
C ASP A 209 -11.02 -8.37 -22.21
N ASN A 210 -9.85 -8.61 -22.82
CA ASN A 210 -8.89 -9.63 -22.39
C ASN A 210 -8.23 -9.36 -21.03
N ILE A 211 -8.39 -8.17 -20.48
CA ILE A 211 -7.87 -7.77 -19.17
C ILE A 211 -9.01 -7.58 -18.16
N GLY A 212 -10.24 -7.96 -18.50
CA GLY A 212 -11.40 -7.87 -17.61
C GLY A 212 -12.03 -6.48 -17.52
N THR A 213 -11.80 -5.59 -18.49
CA THR A 213 -12.44 -4.28 -18.55
C THR A 213 -13.80 -4.39 -19.25
N PRO A 214 -14.92 -4.00 -18.60
CA PRO A 214 -16.23 -3.99 -19.25
C PRO A 214 -16.32 -2.97 -20.39
N LEU A 215 -16.65 -3.43 -21.59
CA LEU A 215 -16.79 -2.59 -22.79
C LEU A 215 -18.26 -2.34 -23.18
N ALA A 216 -19.16 -3.27 -22.86
CA ALA A 216 -20.58 -3.12 -23.15
C ALA A 216 -21.47 -3.86 -22.16
N VAL A 217 -22.70 -3.38 -22.02
CA VAL A 217 -23.76 -4.01 -21.23
C VAL A 217 -24.98 -4.25 -22.11
N PHE A 218 -25.50 -5.46 -22.06
CA PHE A 218 -26.71 -5.90 -22.73
C PHE A 218 -27.81 -6.20 -21.71
N SER A 219 -29.06 -5.88 -22.03
CA SER A 219 -30.22 -6.27 -21.22
C SER A 219 -30.48 -7.79 -21.30
N GLY A 220 -31.34 -8.31 -20.42
CA GLY A 220 -31.88 -9.68 -20.51
C GLY A 220 -32.53 -10.02 -21.86
N SER A 221 -33.02 -9.01 -22.59
CA SER A 221 -33.57 -9.15 -23.94
C SER A 221 -32.52 -9.09 -25.08
N GLY A 222 -31.24 -8.96 -24.74
CA GLY A 222 -30.14 -8.91 -25.72
C GLY A 222 -29.94 -7.55 -26.40
N LEU A 223 -30.51 -6.47 -25.87
CA LEU A 223 -30.30 -5.12 -26.39
C LEU A 223 -29.09 -4.47 -25.73
N MET A 224 -28.22 -3.84 -26.52
CA MET A 224 -27.09 -3.08 -25.98
C MET A 224 -27.57 -1.77 -25.36
N ILE A 225 -27.42 -1.63 -24.04
CA ILE A 225 -27.91 -0.46 -23.27
C ILE A 225 -26.80 0.48 -22.81
N LYS A 226 -25.54 0.04 -22.90
CA LYS A 226 -24.35 0.83 -22.58
C LYS A 226 -23.13 0.31 -23.34
N GLN A 227 -22.32 1.22 -23.84
CA GLN A 227 -21.01 0.95 -24.42
C GLN A 227 -20.01 1.97 -23.86
N ILE A 228 -18.85 1.48 -23.44
CA ILE A 228 -17.77 2.28 -22.86
C ILE A 228 -16.50 2.05 -23.67
N LEU A 229 -15.85 3.13 -24.07
CA LEU A 229 -14.56 3.08 -24.76
C LEU A 229 -13.45 3.68 -23.89
N TYR A 230 -12.33 2.96 -23.84
CA TYR A 230 -11.18 3.26 -23.01
C TYR A 230 -9.94 3.51 -23.86
N THR A 231 -9.08 4.41 -23.39
CA THR A 231 -7.69 4.46 -23.85
C THR A 231 -6.93 3.23 -23.34
N ALA A 232 -5.72 2.98 -23.83
CA ALA A 232 -4.92 1.83 -23.38
C ALA A 232 -4.63 1.85 -21.86
N PHE A 233 -4.51 3.05 -21.28
CA PHE A 233 -4.30 3.29 -19.84
C PHE A 233 -5.62 3.45 -19.06
N GLY A 234 -6.78 3.18 -19.67
CA GLY A 234 -8.05 3.07 -18.94
C GLY A 234 -8.82 4.37 -18.76
N GLU A 235 -8.42 5.46 -19.41
CA GLU A 235 -9.23 6.69 -19.43
C GLU A 235 -10.48 6.47 -20.30
N VAL A 236 -11.66 6.69 -19.74
CA VAL A 236 -12.93 6.62 -20.47
C VAL A 236 -13.08 7.86 -21.35
N TYR A 237 -13.08 7.70 -22.66
CA TYR A 237 -13.29 8.80 -23.62
C TYR A 237 -14.67 8.79 -24.27
N LEU A 238 -15.43 7.69 -24.14
CA LEU A 238 -16.83 7.61 -24.54
C LEU A 238 -17.59 6.71 -23.58
N ASP A 239 -18.76 7.15 -23.13
CA ASP A 239 -19.75 6.36 -22.40
C ASP A 239 -21.13 6.71 -22.95
N THR A 240 -21.80 5.75 -23.59
CA THR A 240 -23.09 6.00 -24.26
C THR A 240 -24.25 6.16 -23.29
N ASN A 241 -24.12 5.71 -22.04
CA ASN A 241 -25.18 5.79 -21.05
C ASN A 241 -24.63 5.98 -19.61
N PRO A 242 -24.18 7.20 -19.25
CA PRO A 242 -23.56 7.46 -17.95
C PRO A 242 -24.49 7.32 -16.74
N SER A 243 -25.82 7.34 -16.94
CA SER A 243 -26.79 7.16 -15.84
C SER A 243 -26.85 5.72 -15.35
N LEU A 244 -26.56 4.74 -16.22
CA LEU A 244 -26.35 3.35 -15.82
C LEU A 244 -24.96 3.21 -15.21
N GLN A 245 -24.91 3.14 -13.87
CA GLN A 245 -23.66 3.02 -13.13
C GLN A 245 -23.10 1.61 -13.20
N LEU A 246 -21.90 1.49 -13.77
CA LEU A 246 -21.11 0.26 -13.76
C LEU A 246 -19.84 0.51 -12.95
N ILE A 247 -19.80 -0.04 -11.74
CA ILE A 247 -18.71 0.26 -10.79
C ILE A 247 -17.47 -0.59 -11.07
N ILE A 248 -17.65 -1.83 -11.52
CA ILE A 248 -16.55 -2.62 -12.07
C ILE A 248 -16.10 -1.97 -13.37
N GLY A 249 -14.87 -1.49 -13.42
CA GLY A 249 -14.32 -0.72 -14.53
C GLY A 249 -13.03 -1.33 -15.07
N TYR A 250 -12.07 -0.46 -15.36
CA TYR A 250 -10.79 -0.85 -15.94
C TYR A 250 -10.10 -1.97 -15.15
N GLN A 251 -9.73 -3.05 -15.84
CA GLN A 251 -9.13 -4.27 -15.29
C GLN A 251 -9.87 -4.88 -14.08
N GLY A 252 -11.20 -4.78 -14.06
CA GLY A 252 -12.04 -5.33 -13.00
C GLY A 252 -12.01 -4.54 -11.68
N GLY A 253 -11.28 -3.43 -11.60
CA GLY A 253 -11.22 -2.57 -10.41
C GLY A 253 -12.47 -1.70 -10.22
N LEU A 254 -12.62 -1.09 -9.04
CA LEU A 254 -13.76 -0.22 -8.75
C LEU A 254 -13.48 1.20 -9.27
N TYR A 255 -14.07 1.55 -10.41
CA TYR A 255 -13.89 2.86 -11.05
C TYR A 255 -14.84 3.90 -10.47
N GLU A 256 -14.30 5.07 -10.12
CA GLU A 256 -15.06 6.22 -9.64
C GLU A 256 -14.98 7.37 -10.66
N PRO A 257 -16.08 7.69 -11.37
CA PRO A 257 -16.09 8.71 -12.41
C PRO A 257 -15.73 10.13 -11.95
N LEU A 258 -15.98 10.49 -10.69
CA LEU A 258 -15.65 11.83 -10.18
C LEU A 258 -14.15 11.97 -9.88
N SER A 259 -13.55 10.99 -9.21
CA SER A 259 -12.13 11.00 -8.87
C SER A 259 -11.24 10.51 -10.01
N LYS A 260 -11.80 9.87 -11.04
CA LYS A 260 -11.05 9.24 -12.15
C LYS A 260 -10.02 8.22 -11.63
N LEU A 261 -10.28 7.61 -10.48
CA LEU A 261 -9.44 6.57 -9.91
C LEU A 261 -10.11 5.21 -10.06
N VAL A 262 -9.29 4.17 -10.21
CA VAL A 262 -9.71 2.78 -10.18
C VAL A 262 -9.09 2.13 -8.94
N HIS A 263 -9.93 1.66 -8.02
CA HIS A 263 -9.45 0.93 -6.86
C HIS A 263 -9.19 -0.53 -7.21
N MET A 264 -7.96 -0.98 -6.97
CA MET A 264 -7.49 -2.33 -7.31
C MET A 264 -6.79 -2.93 -6.09
N GLY A 265 -7.49 -3.83 -5.39
CA GLY A 265 -6.96 -4.47 -4.18
C GLY A 265 -6.61 -3.45 -3.10
N ARG A 266 -5.31 -3.31 -2.80
CA ARG A 266 -4.82 -2.35 -1.79
C ARG A 266 -4.37 -0.99 -2.33
N ARG A 267 -4.42 -0.74 -3.65
CA ARG A 267 -3.93 0.51 -4.27
C ARG A 267 -4.98 1.14 -5.18
N ASP A 268 -4.83 2.43 -5.45
CA ASP A 268 -5.64 3.13 -6.46
C ASP A 268 -4.78 3.50 -7.67
N TYR A 269 -5.38 3.39 -8.85
CA TYR A 269 -4.78 3.67 -10.13
C TYR A 269 -5.40 4.95 -10.72
N ASP A 270 -4.58 5.92 -11.11
CA ASP A 270 -5.00 7.15 -11.78
C ASP A 270 -5.01 6.94 -13.29
N VAL A 271 -6.21 6.89 -13.88
CA VAL A 271 -6.39 6.64 -15.31
C VAL A 271 -5.92 7.81 -16.18
N LEU A 272 -5.86 9.03 -15.62
CA LEU A 272 -5.40 10.21 -16.36
C LEU A 272 -3.87 10.21 -16.49
N ALA A 273 -3.18 9.88 -15.40
CA ALA A 273 -1.72 9.84 -15.37
C ALA A 273 -1.13 8.49 -15.81
N GLY A 274 -1.95 7.45 -15.94
CA GLY A 274 -1.51 6.11 -16.33
C GLY A 274 -0.62 5.42 -15.30
N ARG A 275 -0.83 5.67 -14.00
CA ARG A 275 0.05 5.18 -12.92
C ARG A 275 -0.65 4.99 -11.58
N TRP A 276 -0.01 4.26 -10.68
CA TRP A 276 -0.45 4.12 -9.29
C TRP A 276 -0.37 5.46 -8.54
N THR A 277 -1.32 5.69 -7.63
CA THR A 277 -1.33 6.88 -6.75
C THR A 277 -0.44 6.73 -5.53
N THR A 278 0.01 5.51 -5.23
CA THR A 278 0.85 5.15 -4.08
C THR A 278 2.02 4.26 -4.53
N PRO A 279 3.22 4.41 -3.92
CA PRO A 279 4.41 3.65 -4.34
C PRO A 279 4.35 2.19 -3.88
N ASN A 280 4.85 1.27 -4.72
CA ASN A 280 5.00 -0.14 -4.33
C ASN A 280 6.33 -0.39 -3.59
N GLN A 281 6.29 -0.37 -2.25
CA GLN A 281 7.46 -0.63 -1.42
C GLN A 281 7.91 -2.11 -1.40
N ASP A 282 7.06 -3.05 -1.85
CA ASP A 282 7.42 -4.47 -1.90
C ASP A 282 8.47 -4.77 -2.98
N ILE A 283 8.68 -3.86 -3.95
CA ILE A 283 9.74 -3.96 -4.95
C ILE A 283 11.11 -4.15 -4.28
N TRP A 284 11.37 -3.44 -3.19
CA TRP A 284 12.65 -3.53 -2.48
C TRP A 284 12.93 -4.90 -1.87
N LYS A 285 11.89 -5.70 -1.61
CA LYS A 285 12.06 -7.09 -1.13
C LYS A 285 12.43 -8.04 -2.25
N ARG A 286 12.05 -7.73 -3.49
CA ARG A 286 12.29 -8.57 -4.68
C ARG A 286 13.65 -8.31 -5.31
N LEU A 287 14.18 -7.10 -5.19
CA LEU A 287 15.48 -6.74 -5.73
C LEU A 287 16.60 -7.30 -4.86
N ASN A 288 17.53 -8.03 -5.48
CA ASN A 288 18.75 -8.51 -4.82
C ASN A 288 19.90 -8.64 -5.82
N SER A 289 21.10 -8.97 -5.35
CA SER A 289 22.31 -9.09 -6.19
C SER A 289 22.18 -10.09 -7.34
N ASN A 290 21.25 -11.04 -7.26
CA ASN A 290 21.00 -12.06 -8.28
C ASN A 290 19.74 -11.78 -9.11
N HIS A 291 18.98 -10.72 -8.79
CA HIS A 291 17.73 -10.37 -9.45
C HIS A 291 17.56 -8.85 -9.50
N ILE A 292 18.24 -8.23 -10.46
CA ILE A 292 18.12 -6.81 -10.78
C ILE A 292 17.33 -6.71 -12.08
N VAL A 293 16.17 -6.04 -12.02
CA VAL A 293 15.31 -5.76 -13.18
C VAL A 293 14.99 -4.26 -13.20
N PRO A 294 14.73 -3.67 -14.37
CA PRO A 294 14.20 -2.30 -14.45
C PRO A 294 12.93 -2.19 -13.59
N PHE A 295 12.82 -1.12 -12.81
CA PHE A 295 11.70 -0.91 -11.90
C PHE A 295 11.35 0.56 -11.78
N ASN A 296 10.10 0.81 -11.39
CA ASN A 296 9.60 2.13 -11.03
C ASN A 296 8.48 1.92 -10.00
N LEU A 297 8.44 2.73 -8.94
CA LEU A 297 7.52 2.53 -7.81
C LEU A 297 6.04 2.79 -8.17
N TYR A 298 5.78 3.56 -9.23
CA TYR A 298 4.45 4.02 -9.64
C TYR A 298 3.98 3.45 -10.98
N MET A 299 4.90 2.94 -11.79
CA MET A 299 4.63 2.40 -13.12
C MET A 299 3.58 1.27 -13.07
N PHE A 300 2.62 1.34 -13.99
CA PHE A 300 1.54 0.36 -14.09
C PHE A 300 1.91 -0.72 -15.12
N LYS A 301 1.93 -2.00 -14.70
CA LYS A 301 2.21 -3.18 -15.53
C LYS A 301 3.40 -2.99 -16.49
N SER A 302 4.50 -2.44 -15.99
CA SER A 302 5.70 -2.14 -16.80
C SER A 302 5.44 -1.35 -18.07
N ASN A 303 4.49 -0.41 -18.04
CA ASN A 303 4.02 0.38 -19.19
C ASN A 303 3.45 -0.45 -20.36
N SER A 304 3.06 -1.69 -20.11
CA SER A 304 2.36 -2.58 -21.06
C SER A 304 0.99 -2.98 -20.48
N PRO A 305 0.03 -2.03 -20.34
CA PRO A 305 -1.20 -2.24 -19.60
C PRO A 305 -2.11 -3.35 -20.13
N LEU A 306 -2.04 -3.65 -21.43
CA LEU A 306 -2.95 -4.57 -22.13
C LEU A 306 -2.50 -6.04 -22.10
N SER A 307 -1.29 -6.30 -21.62
CA SER A 307 -0.65 -7.62 -21.64
C SER A 307 -0.44 -8.14 -20.22
N ASN A 308 -0.61 -9.45 -20.00
CA ASN A 308 -0.30 -10.11 -18.73
C ASN A 308 1.13 -10.68 -18.77
N ASN A 309 2.13 -9.80 -18.85
CA ASN A 309 3.54 -10.19 -19.09
C ASN A 309 4.18 -11.04 -17.97
N GLU A 310 3.68 -10.97 -16.74
CA GLU A 310 4.21 -11.78 -15.62
C GLU A 310 3.80 -13.25 -15.70
N GLU A 311 2.69 -13.58 -16.37
CA GLU A 311 2.16 -14.94 -16.43
C GLU A 311 2.89 -15.82 -17.44
N THR A 312 3.36 -15.27 -18.57
CA THR A 312 3.84 -16.08 -19.71
C THR A 312 5.19 -16.77 -19.47
N LYS A 313 6.07 -16.21 -18.63
CA LYS A 313 7.43 -16.76 -18.43
C LYS A 313 7.49 -17.95 -17.45
N CYS A 314 6.48 -18.08 -16.59
CA CYS A 314 6.49 -19.06 -15.49
C CYS A 314 5.34 -20.08 -15.57
N TYR A 315 4.41 -19.92 -16.50
CA TYR A 315 3.32 -20.86 -16.73
C TYR A 315 3.86 -22.19 -17.29
N MET A 316 3.25 -23.31 -16.89
CA MET A 316 3.51 -24.65 -17.42
C MET A 316 4.89 -25.27 -17.11
N THR A 317 5.60 -24.77 -16.09
CA THR A 317 6.85 -25.40 -15.62
C THR A 317 6.64 -26.59 -14.68
N ASP A 318 5.40 -26.81 -14.24
CA ASP A 318 4.99 -27.87 -13.33
C ASP A 318 3.64 -28.49 -13.74
N VAL A 319 3.37 -29.71 -13.27
CA VAL A 319 2.15 -30.49 -13.60
C VAL A 319 0.87 -29.76 -13.18
N ASN A 320 0.88 -29.04 -12.05
CA ASN A 320 -0.30 -28.34 -11.57
C ASN A 320 -0.67 -27.17 -12.49
N SER A 321 0.33 -26.40 -12.94
CA SER A 321 0.12 -25.32 -13.92
C SER A 321 -0.50 -25.83 -15.23
N TRP A 322 -0.11 -27.01 -15.70
CA TRP A 322 -0.74 -27.67 -16.86
C TRP A 322 -2.20 -28.03 -16.59
N LEU A 323 -2.49 -28.68 -15.47
CA LEU A 323 -3.84 -29.10 -15.11
C LEU A 323 -4.81 -27.92 -14.99
N VAL A 324 -4.37 -26.81 -14.40
CA VAL A 324 -5.15 -25.56 -14.30
C VAL A 324 -5.52 -25.01 -15.68
N THR A 325 -4.62 -25.11 -16.67
CA THR A 325 -4.90 -24.66 -18.05
C THR A 325 -6.08 -25.43 -18.67
N PHE A 326 -6.20 -26.73 -18.36
CA PHE A 326 -7.31 -27.57 -18.82
C PHE A 326 -8.58 -27.44 -17.96
N GLY A 327 -8.59 -26.54 -16.96
CA GLY A 327 -9.73 -26.31 -16.08
C GLY A 327 -9.79 -27.22 -14.85
N PHE A 328 -8.78 -28.06 -14.60
CA PHE A 328 -8.73 -28.88 -13.38
C PHE A 328 -8.37 -28.03 -12.16
N GLN A 329 -9.15 -28.19 -11.09
CA GLN A 329 -8.95 -27.51 -9.81
C GLN A 329 -8.69 -28.54 -8.71
N LEU A 330 -7.44 -29.02 -8.61
CA LEU A 330 -7.06 -30.08 -7.67
C LEU A 330 -7.32 -29.72 -6.20
N TYR A 331 -7.29 -28.44 -5.84
CA TYR A 331 -7.61 -27.95 -4.50
C TYR A 331 -9.06 -28.20 -4.08
N ASN A 332 -9.98 -28.47 -5.01
CA ASN A 332 -11.36 -28.87 -4.69
C ASN A 332 -11.47 -30.36 -4.35
N VAL A 333 -10.49 -31.18 -4.76
CA VAL A 333 -10.54 -32.65 -4.64
C VAL A 333 -9.57 -33.16 -3.58
N ILE A 334 -8.40 -32.53 -3.46
CA ILE A 334 -7.33 -32.92 -2.54
C ILE A 334 -7.26 -31.89 -1.41
N PRO A 335 -7.74 -32.23 -0.20
CA PRO A 335 -7.66 -31.33 0.95
C PRO A 335 -6.21 -30.91 1.25
N GLY A 336 -5.99 -29.61 1.46
CA GLY A 336 -4.66 -29.05 1.71
C GLY A 336 -3.79 -28.89 0.45
N TYR A 337 -4.30 -29.22 -0.73
CA TYR A 337 -3.63 -28.89 -1.98
C TYR A 337 -3.71 -27.38 -2.24
N ARG A 338 -2.58 -26.78 -2.62
CA ARG A 338 -2.46 -25.33 -2.73
C ARG A 338 -3.34 -24.78 -3.85
N LYS A 339 -4.18 -23.79 -3.54
CA LYS A 339 -4.91 -23.04 -4.56
C LYS A 339 -3.91 -22.20 -5.39
N PRO A 340 -3.92 -22.27 -6.73
CA PRO A 340 -3.15 -21.36 -7.57
C PRO A 340 -3.52 -19.90 -7.26
N ASN A 341 -2.54 -19.00 -7.25
CA ASN A 341 -2.84 -17.59 -7.09
C ASN A 341 -3.48 -17.07 -8.39
N THR A 342 -4.77 -16.78 -8.35
CA THR A 342 -5.54 -16.22 -9.48
C THR A 342 -5.97 -14.77 -9.22
N GLU A 343 -5.47 -14.14 -8.14
CA GLU A 343 -5.84 -12.76 -7.83
C GLU A 343 -5.07 -11.79 -8.73
N SER A 344 -5.81 -11.08 -9.58
CA SER A 344 -5.30 -9.97 -10.40
C SER A 344 -5.03 -8.69 -9.58
N MET A 345 -5.66 -8.59 -8.41
CA MET A 345 -5.56 -7.44 -7.50
C MET A 345 -4.62 -7.75 -6.34
N GLU A 346 -3.79 -6.78 -5.96
CA GLU A 346 -2.86 -6.96 -4.84
C GLU A 346 -3.60 -7.02 -3.49
N PRO A 347 -3.61 -8.17 -2.79
CA PRO A 347 -4.29 -8.31 -1.50
C PRO A 347 -3.52 -7.62 -0.37
N SER A 348 -4.17 -7.20 0.71
CA SER A 348 -3.49 -6.67 1.90
C SER A 348 -2.69 -7.76 2.63
N TYR A 349 -1.73 -7.37 3.48
CA TYR A 349 -0.96 -8.31 4.29
C TYR A 349 -1.88 -9.09 5.25
N GLU A 350 -2.84 -8.41 5.86
CA GLU A 350 -3.81 -8.98 6.79
C GLU A 350 -4.67 -10.03 6.12
N LEU A 351 -5.11 -9.77 4.88
CA LEU A 351 -5.92 -10.70 4.08
C LEU A 351 -5.10 -11.94 3.70
N VAL A 352 -3.88 -11.76 3.17
CA VAL A 352 -2.98 -12.87 2.85
C VAL A 352 -2.67 -13.70 4.10
N ARG A 353 -2.33 -13.07 5.22
CA ARG A 353 -2.01 -13.77 6.47
C ARG A 353 -3.22 -14.53 7.02
N THR A 354 -4.43 -13.99 6.87
CA THR A 354 -5.65 -14.65 7.32
C THR A 354 -5.98 -15.85 6.43
N GLN A 355 -5.83 -15.72 5.11
CA GLN A 355 -5.97 -16.85 4.18
C GLN A 355 -4.92 -17.94 4.40
N ILE A 356 -3.65 -17.57 4.61
CA ILE A 356 -2.58 -18.53 4.92
C ILE A 356 -2.93 -19.29 6.19
N LYS A 357 -3.40 -18.61 7.26
CA LYS A 357 -3.83 -19.29 8.49
C LYS A 357 -4.97 -20.30 8.28
N THR A 358 -5.84 -20.09 7.30
CA THR A 358 -6.98 -20.97 7.04
C THR A 358 -6.69 -22.06 6.00
N GLN A 359 -5.75 -21.83 5.07
CA GLN A 359 -5.43 -22.74 3.97
C GLN A 359 -4.12 -23.53 4.16
N GLU A 360 -3.15 -22.98 4.89
CA GLU A 360 -1.86 -23.62 5.14
C GLU A 360 -1.64 -23.79 6.65
N TRP A 361 -1.25 -25.00 7.06
CA TRP A 361 -0.73 -25.20 8.41
C TRP A 361 0.58 -24.41 8.52
N ASP A 362 0.57 -23.30 9.28
CA ASP A 362 1.68 -22.36 9.40
C ASP A 362 2.99 -23.08 9.74
N SER A 363 3.84 -23.30 8.72
CA SER A 363 5.11 -24.02 8.88
C SER A 363 6.14 -23.27 9.72
N THR A 364 5.95 -21.95 9.89
CA THR A 364 6.81 -21.13 10.77
C THR A 364 6.48 -21.35 12.25
N LYS A 365 5.34 -21.97 12.56
CA LYS A 365 4.90 -22.34 13.91
C LYS A 365 5.12 -23.81 14.27
N SER A 366 5.85 -24.56 13.45
CA SER A 366 6.33 -25.89 13.83
C SER A 366 7.37 -25.77 14.93
N LEU A 367 6.90 -25.65 16.16
CA LEU A 367 7.72 -25.52 17.37
C LEU A 367 8.32 -26.87 17.78
N LEU A 368 7.65 -27.98 17.40
CA LEU A 368 8.03 -29.33 17.75
C LEU A 368 8.52 -30.10 16.52
N GLY A 369 9.56 -30.92 16.69
CA GLY A 369 10.10 -31.76 15.61
C GLY A 369 9.06 -32.70 14.98
N VAL A 370 8.06 -33.15 15.76
CA VAL A 370 6.95 -33.98 15.25
C VAL A 370 6.07 -33.21 14.28
N GLN A 371 5.84 -31.91 14.49
CA GLN A 371 5.08 -31.08 13.56
C GLN A 371 5.81 -30.92 12.23
N CYS A 372 7.14 -30.76 12.26
CA CYS A 372 7.97 -30.75 11.07
C CYS A 372 7.87 -32.07 10.29
N GLU A 373 7.86 -33.21 10.97
CA GLU A 373 7.73 -34.52 10.33
C GLU A 373 6.37 -34.71 9.65
N VAL A 374 5.27 -34.36 10.33
CA VAL A 374 3.92 -34.39 9.74
C VAL A 374 3.85 -33.49 8.50
N GLN A 375 4.42 -32.29 8.55
CA GLN A 375 4.48 -31.39 7.39
C GLN A 375 5.31 -31.95 6.25
N ARG A 376 6.42 -32.63 6.54
CA ARG A 376 7.23 -33.32 5.53
C ARG A 376 6.41 -34.39 4.82
N GLN A 377 5.67 -35.20 5.57
CA GLN A 377 4.82 -36.25 5.00
C GLN A 377 3.66 -35.69 4.17
N LEU A 378 2.98 -34.65 4.66
CA LEU A 378 1.92 -33.96 3.91
C LEU A 378 2.44 -33.37 2.60
N LYS A 379 3.58 -32.67 2.64
CA LYS A 379 4.23 -32.11 1.43
C LYS A 379 4.63 -33.21 0.45
N ALA A 380 5.11 -34.36 0.93
CA ALA A 380 5.45 -35.50 0.08
C ALA A 380 4.19 -36.12 -0.56
N PHE A 381 3.08 -36.19 0.17
CA PHE A 381 1.81 -36.76 -0.30
C PHE A 381 1.16 -35.95 -1.43
N VAL A 382 1.15 -34.62 -1.32
CA VAL A 382 0.55 -33.74 -2.35
C VAL A 382 1.47 -33.48 -3.55
N LYS A 383 2.71 -33.97 -3.52
CA LYS A 383 3.68 -33.77 -4.61
C LYS A 383 3.39 -34.75 -5.76
N LEU A 384 2.89 -34.22 -6.87
CA LEU A 384 2.60 -35.01 -8.08
C LEU A 384 3.86 -35.35 -8.89
N GLU A 385 4.92 -34.55 -8.75
CA GLU A 385 6.12 -34.68 -9.57
C GLU A 385 7.15 -35.63 -8.94
N ARG A 386 7.56 -36.64 -9.72
CA ARG A 386 8.69 -37.53 -9.38
C ARG A 386 10.05 -36.96 -9.80
N PHE A 387 10.08 -36.03 -10.75
CA PHE A 387 11.29 -35.34 -11.18
C PHE A 387 11.44 -34.00 -10.44
N GLY A 388 12.68 -33.53 -10.24
CA GLY A 388 12.89 -32.15 -9.80
C GLY A 388 12.41 -31.15 -10.85
N GLN A 389 12.21 -29.88 -10.48
CA GLN A 389 11.84 -28.79 -11.39
C GLN A 389 12.63 -28.93 -12.71
N ILE A 390 11.92 -29.22 -13.80
CA ILE A 390 12.51 -29.52 -15.12
C ILE A 390 13.28 -28.30 -15.65
N TYR A 391 12.87 -27.11 -15.23
CA TYR A 391 13.56 -25.85 -15.48
C TYR A 391 13.99 -25.23 -14.15
N ARG A 392 15.30 -24.98 -13.97
CA ARG A 392 15.75 -24.08 -12.90
C ARG A 392 15.11 -22.71 -13.16
N ALA A 393 14.23 -22.28 -12.27
CA ALA A 393 13.56 -20.97 -12.26
C ALA A 393 14.49 -19.76 -12.54
N LYS A 394 15.80 -19.91 -12.26
CA LYS A 394 16.85 -18.92 -12.61
C LYS A 394 16.93 -18.59 -14.10
N SER A 395 16.64 -19.54 -14.99
CA SER A 395 16.78 -19.37 -16.45
C SER A 395 15.55 -18.71 -17.08
N ALA A 396 14.38 -18.83 -16.45
CA ALA A 396 13.11 -18.27 -16.90
C ALA A 396 12.76 -16.92 -16.24
N GLY A 397 13.56 -16.46 -15.27
CA GLY A 397 13.32 -15.20 -14.55
C GLY A 397 12.19 -15.27 -13.52
N CYS A 398 11.78 -16.47 -13.09
CA CYS A 398 10.68 -16.62 -12.13
C CYS A 398 11.08 -16.17 -10.71
N PRO A 399 10.26 -15.36 -10.02
CA PRO A 399 10.57 -14.89 -8.68
C PRO A 399 10.74 -16.06 -7.71
N GLN A 400 11.88 -16.12 -7.01
CA GLN A 400 12.07 -17.02 -5.88
C GLN A 400 11.37 -16.43 -4.65
N THR A 401 10.62 -17.24 -3.91
CA THR A 401 10.17 -16.92 -2.55
C THR A 401 11.35 -17.06 -1.59
N GLU A 402 12.22 -16.05 -1.53
CA GLU A 402 13.19 -15.93 -0.43
C GLU A 402 12.88 -14.67 0.38
N ASP A 403 12.15 -14.86 1.49
CA ASP A 403 11.81 -13.86 2.50
C ASP A 403 13.02 -13.47 3.37
N LYS A 404 14.13 -13.03 2.76
CA LYS A 404 15.22 -12.39 3.50
C LYS A 404 15.33 -10.94 3.07
N LYS A 405 15.34 -10.05 4.06
CA LYS A 405 15.66 -8.64 3.84
C LYS A 405 17.14 -8.55 3.44
N ILE A 406 17.42 -8.07 2.23
CA ILE A 406 18.77 -8.00 1.62
C ILE A 406 19.20 -6.52 1.49
N PHE A 407 19.00 -5.73 2.55
CA PHE A 407 19.71 -4.46 2.65
C PHE A 407 21.08 -4.70 3.28
N ALA A 408 22.08 -3.92 2.87
CA ALA A 408 23.37 -3.96 3.53
C ALA A 408 23.17 -3.68 5.03
N SER A 409 23.63 -4.60 5.88
CA SER A 409 23.59 -4.40 7.32
C SER A 409 24.51 -3.24 7.68
N GLY A 410 23.98 -2.24 8.39
CA GLY A 410 24.81 -1.25 9.06
C GLY A 410 25.73 -1.90 10.11
N GLY A 411 26.74 -1.18 10.56
CA GLY A 411 27.47 -1.56 11.77
C GLY A 411 26.56 -1.61 13.02
N SER A 412 27.09 -2.17 14.09
CA SER A 412 26.39 -2.36 15.36
C SER A 412 27.04 -1.53 16.46
N ILE A 413 26.23 -0.96 17.35
CA ILE A 413 26.72 -0.26 18.57
C ILE A 413 27.61 -1.19 19.41
N PHE A 414 27.25 -2.48 19.49
CA PHE A 414 27.97 -3.45 20.31
C PHE A 414 29.11 -4.16 19.58
N GLY A 415 29.16 -4.09 18.25
CA GLY A 415 30.08 -4.90 17.45
C GLY A 415 29.78 -6.41 17.51
N LYS A 416 30.77 -7.23 17.19
CA LYS A 416 30.69 -8.71 17.29
C LYS A 416 31.08 -9.13 18.71
N GLY A 417 30.52 -10.24 19.18
CA GLY A 417 30.95 -10.87 20.43
C GLY A 417 30.33 -10.31 21.72
N VAL A 418 29.27 -9.52 21.61
CA VAL A 418 28.45 -9.10 22.75
C VAL A 418 27.11 -9.82 22.69
N LYS A 419 26.75 -10.48 23.79
CA LYS A 419 25.40 -10.99 24.01
C LYS A 419 24.58 -9.89 24.69
N PHE A 420 23.43 -9.58 24.13
CA PHE A 420 22.49 -8.61 24.66
C PHE A 420 21.11 -9.27 24.77
N ALA A 421 20.54 -9.28 25.97
CA ALA A 421 19.24 -9.89 26.22
C ALA A 421 18.39 -8.98 27.12
N ILE A 422 17.12 -8.82 26.74
CA ILE A 422 16.10 -8.15 27.53
C ILE A 422 15.16 -9.24 28.07
N ARG A 423 15.00 -9.31 29.39
CA ARG A 423 14.07 -10.21 30.06
C ARG A 423 13.28 -9.42 31.10
N GLU A 424 11.96 -9.41 30.95
CA GLU A 424 11.05 -8.66 31.85
C GLU A 424 11.50 -7.19 32.02
N GLY A 425 11.77 -6.52 30.90
CA GLY A 425 12.31 -5.15 30.87
C GLY A 425 13.75 -4.98 31.37
N ARG A 426 14.41 -5.97 31.99
CA ARG A 426 15.81 -5.84 32.46
C ARG A 426 16.81 -6.31 31.41
N ILE A 427 17.87 -5.54 31.22
CA ILE A 427 18.98 -5.88 30.33
C ILE A 427 20.02 -6.72 31.06
N SER A 428 20.44 -7.79 30.40
CA SER A 428 21.64 -8.55 30.75
C SER A 428 22.57 -8.59 29.54
N THR A 429 23.84 -8.28 29.78
CA THR A 429 24.90 -8.37 28.77
C THR A 429 25.96 -9.36 29.18
N ASP A 430 26.54 -10.04 28.21
CA ASP A 430 27.64 -10.97 28.43
C ASP A 430 28.63 -10.85 27.27
N ILE A 431 29.91 -11.12 27.54
CA ILE A 431 31.01 -10.82 26.61
C ILE A 431 31.70 -12.12 26.23
N ILE A 432 31.83 -12.38 24.93
CA ILE A 432 32.71 -13.43 24.42
C ILE A 432 34.04 -12.84 23.95
N SER A 433 35.06 -13.70 23.82
CA SER A 433 36.44 -13.29 23.52
C SER A 433 36.60 -12.44 22.24
N LEU A 434 35.66 -12.54 21.30
CA LEU A 434 35.60 -11.79 20.05
C LEU A 434 35.20 -10.30 20.20
N ALA A 435 34.76 -9.86 21.38
CA ALA A 435 34.33 -8.48 21.60
C ALA A 435 35.49 -7.48 21.61
N ASN A 436 35.35 -6.39 20.86
CA ASN A 436 36.26 -5.24 20.89
C ASN A 436 36.07 -4.43 22.19
N GLU A 437 37.06 -3.60 22.55
CA GLU A 437 37.00 -2.83 23.80
C GLU A 437 35.79 -1.89 23.87
N ASP A 438 35.50 -1.19 22.78
CA ASP A 438 34.35 -0.28 22.72
C ASP A 438 33.03 -1.02 22.92
N GLY A 439 32.84 -2.19 22.28
CA GLY A 439 31.66 -3.04 22.48
C GLY A 439 31.52 -3.52 23.92
N ARG A 440 32.63 -3.87 24.58
CA ARG A 440 32.65 -4.23 26.02
C ARG A 440 32.21 -3.06 26.90
N ARG A 441 32.72 -1.85 26.63
CA ARG A 441 32.33 -0.63 27.35
C ARG A 441 30.85 -0.33 27.16
N MET A 442 30.34 -0.38 25.93
CA MET A 442 28.91 -0.12 25.64
C MET A 442 27.99 -1.18 26.27
N ALA A 443 28.40 -2.44 26.26
CA ALA A 443 27.69 -3.52 26.94
C ALA A 443 27.59 -3.27 28.44
N ALA A 444 28.71 -2.92 29.09
CA ALA A 444 28.75 -2.64 30.52
C ALA A 444 27.85 -1.45 30.92
N VAL A 445 27.82 -0.39 30.11
CA VAL A 445 26.93 0.77 30.33
C VAL A 445 25.45 0.33 30.36
N LEU A 446 25.03 -0.51 29.41
CA LEU A 446 23.65 -0.98 29.32
C LEU A 446 23.33 -2.16 30.25
N ASN A 447 24.33 -2.83 30.81
CA ASN A 447 24.11 -3.93 31.74
C ASN A 447 23.30 -3.48 32.97
N ASP A 448 22.33 -4.29 33.39
CA ASP A 448 21.41 -4.00 34.50
C ASP A 448 20.52 -2.75 34.32
N ALA A 449 20.49 -2.16 33.12
CA ALA A 449 19.51 -1.13 32.81
C ALA A 449 18.12 -1.72 32.56
N PHE A 450 17.08 -0.92 32.80
CA PHE A 450 15.69 -1.24 32.50
C PHE A 450 15.31 -0.59 31.17
N TYR A 451 14.84 -1.39 30.22
CA TYR A 451 14.27 -0.94 28.95
C TYR A 451 12.81 -0.54 29.12
N LEU A 452 12.44 0.61 28.55
CA LEU A 452 11.05 1.04 28.49
C LEU A 452 10.33 0.34 27.32
N GLU A 453 9.74 -0.82 27.61
CA GLU A 453 8.98 -1.60 26.63
C GLU A 453 7.85 -0.78 25.98
N ASN A 454 7.66 -0.95 24.67
CA ASN A 454 6.67 -0.26 23.84
C ASN A 454 6.77 1.28 23.80
N LEU A 455 7.86 1.86 24.31
CA LEU A 455 8.12 3.30 24.28
C LEU A 455 9.41 3.58 23.51
N HIS A 456 9.41 3.22 22.24
CA HIS A 456 10.46 3.59 21.30
C HIS A 456 9.83 4.31 20.11
N PHE A 457 10.53 5.28 19.54
CA PHE A 457 9.96 6.21 18.57
C PHE A 457 10.97 6.55 17.47
N THR A 458 10.47 6.86 16.27
CA THR A 458 11.31 7.42 15.20
C THR A 458 11.29 8.95 15.26
N ILE A 459 12.34 9.56 15.81
CA ILE A 459 12.41 11.01 16.06
C ILE A 459 13.43 11.62 15.12
N ALA A 460 12.98 12.50 14.22
CA ALA A 460 13.85 13.13 13.22
C ALA A 460 14.70 12.12 12.41
N GLY A 461 14.12 10.96 12.09
CA GLY A 461 14.79 9.87 11.37
C GLY A 461 15.62 8.91 12.24
N MET A 462 15.64 9.11 13.56
CA MET A 462 16.40 8.29 14.50
C MET A 462 15.49 7.30 15.25
N ASP A 463 15.84 6.02 15.20
CA ASP A 463 15.19 4.95 15.97
C ASP A 463 15.64 5.02 17.44
N SER A 464 14.80 5.65 18.25
CA SER A 464 15.12 6.07 19.62
C SER A 464 14.56 5.11 20.65
N HIS A 465 15.45 4.50 21.43
CA HIS A 465 15.16 3.58 22.52
C HIS A 465 15.57 4.17 23.86
N TYR A 466 14.75 3.95 24.90
CA TYR A 466 14.94 4.57 26.22
C TYR A 466 15.20 3.51 27.29
N PHE A 467 16.20 3.80 28.12
CA PHE A 467 16.66 2.94 29.20
C PHE A 467 16.83 3.75 30.49
N VAL A 468 16.66 3.09 31.64
CA VAL A 468 16.86 3.68 32.97
C VAL A 468 17.80 2.80 33.77
N LYS A 469 18.80 3.40 34.43
CA LYS A 469 19.69 2.70 35.34
C LYS A 469 19.59 3.32 36.73
N LEU A 470 19.25 2.50 37.72
CA LEU A 470 18.95 2.95 39.09
C LEU A 470 20.21 3.17 39.95
N GLY A 471 21.39 2.72 39.48
CA GLY A 471 22.67 2.84 40.19
C GLY A 471 23.40 4.17 39.97
N SER A 472 24.61 4.28 40.55
CA SER A 472 25.50 5.42 40.29
C SER A 472 26.01 5.40 38.85
N VAL A 473 26.10 6.58 38.24
CA VAL A 473 26.62 6.77 36.89
C VAL A 473 28.16 6.79 36.84
N GLU A 474 28.83 6.95 37.98
CA GLU A 474 30.29 7.17 38.05
C GLU A 474 31.11 6.03 37.44
N GLY A 475 30.71 4.77 37.68
CA GLY A 475 31.36 3.61 37.10
C GLY A 475 31.25 3.59 35.57
N ASP A 476 30.08 3.93 35.04
CA ASP A 476 29.83 3.97 33.60
C ASP A 476 30.55 5.16 32.93
N LEU A 477 30.63 6.32 33.59
CA LEU A 477 31.41 7.48 33.12
C LEU A 477 32.92 7.18 33.09
N ALA A 478 33.43 6.46 34.09
CA ALA A 478 34.82 6.02 34.13
C ALA A 478 35.13 5.05 32.98
N LEU A 479 34.21 4.13 32.67
CA LEU A 479 34.35 3.19 31.54
C LEU A 479 34.36 3.92 30.18
N ILE A 480 33.56 4.96 30.02
CA ILE A 480 33.52 5.79 28.79
C ILE A 480 34.72 6.75 28.74
N GLY A 481 35.27 7.12 29.90
CA GLY A 481 36.33 8.11 30.04
C GLY A 481 35.85 9.54 29.75
N MET A 482 34.59 9.85 30.09
CA MET A 482 33.95 11.15 29.82
C MET A 482 33.02 11.56 30.95
N THR A 483 32.91 12.86 31.21
CA THR A 483 31.99 13.42 32.21
C THR A 483 30.84 14.22 31.60
N VAL A 484 31.11 15.02 30.57
CA VAL A 484 30.13 15.78 29.76
C VAL A 484 30.67 15.92 28.34
N GLY A 485 29.79 16.00 27.35
CA GLY A 485 30.15 16.31 25.96
C GLY A 485 29.93 15.14 25.01
N ARG A 486 30.48 15.22 23.80
CA ARG A 486 30.31 14.24 22.74
C ARG A 486 31.66 13.71 22.26
N ARG A 487 31.76 12.40 22.03
CA ARG A 487 32.93 11.71 21.48
C ARG A 487 32.49 10.65 20.48
N THR A 488 33.29 10.43 19.45
CA THR A 488 33.15 9.29 18.54
C THR A 488 34.18 8.23 18.92
N LEU A 489 33.73 6.98 19.07
CA LEU A 489 34.56 5.81 19.36
C LEU A 489 35.21 5.26 18.09
N GLU A 490 36.17 4.33 18.20
CA GLU A 490 36.90 3.80 17.05
C GLU A 490 36.00 3.00 16.11
N ASN A 491 34.96 2.37 16.66
CA ASN A 491 33.92 1.69 15.90
C ASN A 491 32.91 2.64 15.22
N GLY A 492 33.06 3.95 15.36
CA GLY A 492 32.19 4.98 14.77
C GLY A 492 30.94 5.31 15.60
N VAL A 493 30.79 4.75 16.80
CA VAL A 493 29.67 5.06 17.70
C VAL A 493 29.87 6.44 18.31
N ASN A 494 28.85 7.30 18.22
CA ASN A 494 28.81 8.58 18.89
C ASN A 494 28.25 8.42 20.30
N VAL A 495 29.04 8.78 21.29
CA VAL A 495 28.65 8.80 22.71
C VAL A 495 28.47 10.26 23.13
N THR A 496 27.31 10.60 23.68
CA THR A 496 27.04 11.92 24.25
C THR A 496 26.62 11.77 25.70
N VAL A 497 27.28 12.52 26.59
CA VAL A 497 26.94 12.58 28.01
C VAL A 497 26.44 13.98 28.34
N SER A 498 25.21 14.06 28.85
CA SER A 498 24.61 15.31 29.31
C SER A 498 24.15 15.19 30.75
N GLN A 499 24.37 16.25 31.53
CA GLN A 499 24.02 16.30 32.94
C GLN A 499 23.18 17.53 33.23
N VAL A 500 22.01 17.33 33.84
CA VAL A 500 21.06 18.40 34.14
C VAL A 500 20.57 18.24 35.57
N ASN A 501 20.53 19.33 36.33
CA ASN A 501 19.88 19.36 37.63
C ASN A 501 18.38 19.57 37.41
N ALA A 502 17.57 18.55 37.69
CA ALA A 502 16.12 18.59 37.55
C ALA A 502 15.44 18.54 38.92
N VAL A 503 14.38 19.31 39.10
CA VAL A 503 13.52 19.22 40.29
C VAL A 503 12.43 18.18 40.01
N LEU A 504 12.54 17.01 40.63
CA LEU A 504 11.58 15.91 40.53
C LEU A 504 10.95 15.70 41.91
N ASN A 505 9.61 15.75 41.98
CA ASN A 505 8.86 15.61 43.24
C ASN A 505 9.35 16.56 44.35
N GLY A 506 9.67 17.82 43.99
CA GLY A 506 10.15 18.84 44.93
C GLY A 506 11.60 18.67 45.41
N ARG A 507 12.36 17.70 44.91
CA ARG A 507 13.78 17.50 45.22
C ARG A 507 14.65 17.72 43.99
N THR A 508 15.73 18.47 44.14
CA THR A 508 16.74 18.63 43.09
C THR A 508 17.57 17.34 42.99
N ARG A 509 17.53 16.69 41.83
CA ARG A 509 18.33 15.51 41.49
C ARG A 509 19.20 15.82 40.29
N ARG A 510 20.44 15.32 40.30
CA ARG A 510 21.32 15.35 39.12
C ARG A 510 20.90 14.19 38.21
N ILE A 511 20.33 14.53 37.07
CA ILE A 511 20.01 13.59 36.01
C ILE A 511 21.20 13.54 35.07
N THR A 512 21.64 12.33 34.72
CA THR A 512 22.65 12.11 33.69
C THR A 512 22.05 11.26 32.59
N ASP A 513 22.16 11.71 31.34
CA ASP A 513 21.77 10.94 30.16
C ASP A 513 23.06 10.53 29.41
N ILE A 514 23.21 9.24 29.15
CA ILE A 514 24.25 8.68 28.27
C ILE A 514 23.56 8.22 26.98
N GLN A 515 23.92 8.84 25.87
CA GLN A 515 23.35 8.62 24.55
C GLN A 515 24.35 7.91 23.66
N LEU A 516 23.94 6.78 23.08
CA LEU A 516 24.72 6.00 22.13
C LEU A 516 24.04 6.08 20.76
N GLN A 517 24.75 6.59 19.77
CA GLN A 517 24.24 6.73 18.41
C GLN A 517 25.15 6.01 17.41
N TYR A 518 24.54 5.21 16.54
CA TYR A 518 25.21 4.66 15.36
C TYR A 518 24.24 4.63 14.17
N GLY A 519 24.57 5.40 13.11
CA GLY A 519 23.62 5.62 12.01
C GLY A 519 22.31 6.21 12.53
N ALA A 520 21.19 5.56 12.20
CA ALA A 520 19.86 5.91 12.67
C ALA A 520 19.51 5.35 14.06
N LEU A 521 20.28 4.39 14.59
CA LEU A 521 19.99 3.80 15.90
C LEU A 521 20.45 4.74 17.02
N PHE A 522 19.55 4.99 17.98
CA PHE A 522 19.77 5.88 19.12
C PHE A 522 19.31 5.23 20.42
N LEU A 523 20.23 5.01 21.35
CA LEU A 523 19.96 4.45 22.67
C LEU A 523 20.22 5.52 23.73
N ASN A 524 19.20 5.89 24.52
CA ASN A 524 19.34 6.85 25.60
C ASN A 524 19.19 6.16 26.96
N THR A 525 20.24 6.19 27.78
CA THR A 525 20.23 5.64 29.15
C THR A 525 20.22 6.78 30.16
N ARG A 526 19.17 6.84 30.97
CA ARG A 526 18.96 7.87 31.98
C ARG A 526 19.28 7.35 33.39
N TYR A 527 20.01 8.17 34.15
CA TYR A 527 20.38 7.94 35.54
C TYR A 527 19.76 9.00 36.44
N GLY A 528 19.46 8.62 37.69
CA GLY A 528 18.91 9.54 38.71
C GLY A 528 17.39 9.73 38.64
N SER A 529 16.69 8.90 37.85
CA SER A 529 15.22 8.85 37.74
C SER A 529 14.73 7.43 38.00
N SER A 530 13.49 7.27 38.46
CA SER A 530 12.83 5.96 38.47
C SER A 530 12.32 5.58 37.08
N VAL A 531 11.98 4.29 36.89
CA VAL A 531 11.38 3.80 35.64
C VAL A 531 10.05 4.48 35.35
N ASP A 532 9.21 4.65 36.38
CA ASP A 532 7.89 5.30 36.23
C ASP A 532 8.02 6.79 35.90
N GLU A 533 8.96 7.49 36.54
CA GLU A 533 9.24 8.91 36.24
C GLU A 533 9.66 9.08 34.77
N GLU A 534 10.55 8.21 34.28
CA GLU A 534 11.00 8.28 32.88
C GLU A 534 9.89 7.90 31.89
N LYS A 535 9.07 6.91 32.24
CA LYS A 535 7.90 6.52 31.44
C LYS A 535 6.95 7.70 31.23
N VAL A 536 6.60 8.41 32.30
CA VAL A 536 5.75 9.60 32.24
C VAL A 536 6.41 10.69 31.41
N ARG A 537 7.71 10.93 31.59
CA ARG A 537 8.46 11.94 30.82
C ARG A 537 8.48 11.64 29.32
N VAL A 538 8.77 10.41 28.93
CA VAL A 538 8.85 10.00 27.52
C VAL A 538 7.48 10.12 26.85
N LEU A 539 6.40 9.71 27.52
CA LEU A 539 5.02 9.87 27.04
C LEU A 539 4.62 11.35 26.90
N GLU A 540 4.99 12.21 27.85
CA GLU A 540 4.71 13.65 27.75
C GLU A 540 5.49 14.30 26.59
N LEU A 541 6.75 13.92 26.37
CA LEU A 541 7.51 14.37 25.21
C LEU A 541 6.90 13.87 23.89
N ALA A 542 6.40 12.63 23.86
CA ALA A 542 5.69 12.08 22.71
C ALA A 542 4.41 12.87 22.43
N ARG A 543 3.62 13.18 23.46
CA ARG A 543 2.41 14.02 23.37
C ARG A 543 2.73 15.41 22.81
N GLN A 544 3.77 16.06 23.32
CA GLN A 544 4.18 17.39 22.84
C GLN A 544 4.55 17.36 21.35
N ARG A 545 5.25 16.31 20.89
CA ARG A 545 5.53 16.11 19.47
C ARG A 545 4.26 15.90 18.67
N ALA A 546 3.38 14.98 19.08
CA ALA A 546 2.13 14.67 18.38
C ALA A 546 1.24 15.91 18.23
N VAL A 547 0.98 16.62 19.34
CA VAL A 547 0.11 17.80 19.37
C VAL A 547 0.74 18.96 18.60
N GLY A 548 2.05 19.18 18.75
CA GLY A 548 2.78 20.21 18.01
C GLY A 548 2.73 19.99 16.50
N GLN A 549 2.97 18.75 16.05
CA GLN A 549 2.89 18.37 14.65
C GLN A 549 1.46 18.40 14.11
N ALA A 550 0.45 18.03 14.92
CA ALA A 550 -0.95 18.13 14.55
C ALA A 550 -1.34 19.59 14.27
N TRP A 551 -0.97 20.53 15.14
CA TRP A 551 -1.23 21.95 14.92
C TRP A 551 -0.50 22.49 13.68
N ALA A 552 0.76 22.10 13.49
CA ALA A 552 1.52 22.47 12.30
C ALA A 552 0.86 21.96 11.01
N ARG A 553 0.39 20.70 11.01
CA ARG A 553 -0.33 20.09 9.89
C ARG A 553 -1.66 20.79 9.62
N GLU A 554 -2.44 21.09 10.67
CA GLU A 554 -3.72 21.78 10.53
C GLU A 554 -3.55 23.19 9.99
N ARG A 555 -2.54 23.93 10.47
CA ARG A 555 -2.18 25.24 9.92
C ARG A 555 -1.76 25.15 8.46
N GLN A 556 -0.97 24.13 8.10
CA GLN A 556 -0.53 23.93 6.73
C GLN A 556 -1.71 23.60 5.80
N ARG A 557 -2.65 22.76 6.23
CA ARG A 557 -3.90 22.50 5.50
C ARG A 557 -4.66 23.78 5.18
N LEU A 558 -4.82 24.67 6.16
CA LEU A 558 -5.49 25.96 5.92
C LEU A 558 -4.73 26.85 4.93
N ARG A 559 -3.38 26.87 4.99
CA ARG A 559 -2.56 27.62 4.02
C ARG A 559 -2.68 27.08 2.60
N ASP A 560 -2.72 25.76 2.48
CA ASP A 560 -2.92 25.06 1.20
C ASP A 560 -4.39 25.14 0.73
N GLY A 561 -5.27 25.69 1.58
CA GLY A 561 -6.68 25.83 1.35
C GLY A 561 -7.43 24.50 1.32
N GLU A 562 -6.88 23.48 1.97
CA GLU A 562 -7.50 22.19 2.23
C GLU A 562 -8.60 22.30 3.30
N GLU A 563 -9.49 21.32 3.34
CA GLU A 563 -10.40 21.13 4.46
C GLU A 563 -9.61 20.78 5.73
N GLY A 564 -9.97 21.43 6.84
CA GLY A 564 -9.41 21.12 8.16
C GLY A 564 -9.84 19.74 8.65
N SER A 565 -9.13 19.20 9.65
CA SER A 565 -9.59 18.03 10.39
C SER A 565 -10.91 18.27 11.14
N ARG A 566 -11.24 19.54 11.36
CA ARG A 566 -12.50 20.02 11.93
C ARG A 566 -13.00 21.24 11.14
N THR A 567 -14.30 21.51 11.26
CA THR A 567 -14.92 22.75 10.79
C THR A 567 -14.53 23.93 11.70
N TRP A 568 -13.60 24.76 11.23
CA TRP A 568 -13.20 26.00 11.88
C TRP A 568 -14.02 27.19 11.41
N THR A 569 -14.43 28.07 12.32
CA THR A 569 -15.01 29.38 11.98
C THR A 569 -13.95 30.30 11.36
N GLU A 570 -14.37 31.37 10.68
CA GLU A 570 -13.41 32.27 10.02
C GLU A 570 -12.46 32.96 11.02
N GLY A 571 -12.96 33.38 12.19
CA GLY A 571 -12.12 33.92 13.27
C GLY A 571 -11.09 32.90 13.78
N GLU A 572 -11.49 31.64 13.95
CA GLU A 572 -10.59 30.56 14.37
C GLU A 572 -9.54 30.24 13.29
N LYS A 573 -9.91 30.29 12.00
CA LYS A 573 -8.96 30.12 10.89
C LYS A 573 -7.90 31.21 10.89
N GLN A 574 -8.30 32.48 11.04
CA GLN A 574 -7.35 33.60 11.13
C GLN A 574 -6.43 33.46 12.33
N GLN A 575 -6.97 33.02 13.48
CA GLN A 575 -6.17 32.75 14.66
C GLN A 575 -5.14 31.64 14.41
N LEU A 576 -5.55 30.51 13.83
CA LEU A 576 -4.67 29.39 13.50
C LEU A 576 -3.58 29.81 12.49
N LEU A 577 -3.92 30.62 11.49
CA LEU A 577 -2.96 31.15 10.53
C LEU A 577 -1.95 32.10 11.17
N GLY A 578 -2.38 32.93 12.13
CA GLY A 578 -1.53 33.89 12.84
C GLY A 578 -0.66 33.25 13.92
N SER A 579 -1.25 32.64 14.94
CA SER A 579 -0.57 32.13 16.13
C SER A 579 -0.13 30.66 16.02
N GLY A 580 -0.73 29.89 15.09
CA GLY A 580 -0.51 28.45 14.97
C GLY A 580 -1.36 27.58 15.90
N LYS A 581 -2.22 28.18 16.73
CA LYS A 581 -3.16 27.47 17.62
C LYS A 581 -4.48 28.23 17.72
N VAL A 582 -5.56 27.55 18.05
CA VAL A 582 -6.87 28.17 18.31
C VAL A 582 -7.12 28.20 19.82
N GLN A 583 -7.47 29.37 20.36
CA GLN A 583 -7.71 29.52 21.80
C GLN A 583 -8.93 28.69 22.24
N GLY A 584 -8.78 28.00 23.38
CA GLY A 584 -9.83 27.12 23.93
C GLY A 584 -9.86 25.71 23.34
N TYR A 585 -9.01 25.42 22.34
CA TYR A 585 -8.82 24.08 21.78
C TYR A 585 -7.49 23.50 22.22
N ASP A 586 -7.49 22.19 22.50
CA ASP A 586 -6.28 21.40 22.69
C ASP A 586 -6.36 20.07 21.93
N GLY A 587 -5.21 19.43 21.73
CA GLY A 587 -5.09 18.12 21.12
C GLY A 587 -5.28 17.00 22.14
N TYR A 588 -6.22 16.11 21.86
CA TYR A 588 -6.51 14.93 22.67
C TYR A 588 -6.35 13.66 21.86
N TYR A 589 -5.98 12.56 22.52
CA TYR A 589 -5.85 11.28 21.85
C TYR A 589 -7.21 10.72 21.42
N VAL A 590 -7.27 10.15 20.22
CA VAL A 590 -8.44 9.40 19.74
C VAL A 590 -8.48 8.01 20.39
N VAL A 591 -7.32 7.34 20.40
CA VAL A 591 -7.07 6.04 21.03
C VAL A 591 -6.21 6.24 22.27
N SER A 592 -6.57 5.60 23.39
CA SER A 592 -5.83 5.75 24.65
C SER A 592 -4.39 5.24 24.55
N VAL A 593 -3.44 6.08 24.94
CA VAL A 593 -2.01 5.75 24.99
C VAL A 593 -1.64 4.82 26.15
N ASP A 594 -2.54 4.62 27.11
CA ASP A 594 -2.31 3.64 28.19
C ASP A 594 -2.36 2.20 27.66
N GLN A 595 -3.18 1.97 26.62
CA GLN A 595 -3.30 0.68 25.94
C GLN A 595 -2.36 0.60 24.72
N TYR A 596 -2.13 1.72 24.04
CA TYR A 596 -1.33 1.80 22.81
C TYR A 596 -0.24 2.88 22.93
N PRO A 597 0.77 2.67 23.80
CA PRO A 597 1.85 3.64 24.02
C PRO A 597 2.67 3.96 22.77
N GLU A 598 2.73 3.04 21.81
CA GLU A 598 3.38 3.21 20.52
C GLU A 598 2.72 4.29 19.64
N LEU A 599 1.48 4.68 19.92
CA LEU A 599 0.76 5.75 19.21
C LEU A 599 0.93 7.12 19.87
N ALA A 600 1.74 7.24 20.93
CA ALA A 600 1.84 8.47 21.72
C ALA A 600 2.43 9.66 20.95
N ASP A 601 3.28 9.45 19.94
CA ASP A 601 3.80 10.53 19.09
C ASP A 601 3.09 10.63 17.72
N SER A 602 2.03 9.83 17.50
CA SER A 602 1.31 9.79 16.24
C SER A 602 0.38 10.99 16.05
N VAL A 603 0.64 11.79 15.02
CA VAL A 603 -0.21 12.93 14.62
C VAL A 603 -1.62 12.49 14.26
N ASN A 604 -1.77 11.32 13.64
CA ASN A 604 -3.07 10.79 13.22
C ASN A 604 -3.93 10.34 14.41
N ASN A 605 -3.34 10.20 15.60
CA ASN A 605 -4.05 9.88 16.83
C ASN A 605 -4.50 11.15 17.60
N ILE A 606 -4.30 12.37 17.06
CA ILE A 606 -4.70 13.62 17.71
C ILE A 606 -6.00 14.17 17.12
N HIS A 607 -6.91 14.58 18.00
CA HIS A 607 -8.15 15.27 17.66
C HIS A 607 -8.31 16.56 18.48
N PHE A 608 -8.68 17.65 17.81
CA PHE A 608 -8.84 18.97 18.45
C PHE A 608 -10.23 19.15 19.06
N MET A 609 -10.28 19.36 20.37
CA MET A 609 -11.52 19.56 21.13
C MET A 609 -11.40 20.71 22.13
N ARG A 610 -12.56 21.25 22.52
CA ARG A 610 -12.64 22.16 23.68
C ARG A 610 -12.78 21.36 24.97
N GLN A 611 -12.34 21.91 26.10
CA GLN A 611 -12.51 21.27 27.41
C GLN A 611 -13.98 20.95 27.73
N SER A 612 -14.92 21.79 27.27
CA SER A 612 -16.37 21.56 27.44
C SER A 612 -16.91 20.34 26.68
N GLU A 613 -16.17 19.82 25.70
CA GLU A 613 -16.57 18.68 24.86
C GLU A 613 -16.10 17.33 25.43
N MET A 614 -15.19 17.35 26.42
CA MET A 614 -14.59 16.14 26.99
C MET A 614 -15.60 15.18 27.64
N GLY A 615 -16.70 15.70 28.20
CA GLY A 615 -17.71 14.90 28.91
C GLY A 615 -18.80 14.27 28.03
N ARG A 616 -18.73 14.39 26.69
CA ARG A 616 -19.72 13.83 25.75
C ARG A 616 -19.25 12.56 25.04
N ARG A 617 -18.16 11.94 25.50
CA ARG A 617 -17.58 10.71 24.93
C ARG A 617 -17.88 9.49 25.78
#